data_AF-A0A7V6NLK4-F1
#
_entry.id   AF-A0A7V6NLK4-F1
#
_cell.length_a   1.000
_cell.length_b   1.000
_cell.length_c   1.000
_cell.angle_alpha   90.00
_cell.angle_beta   90.00
_cell.angle_gamma   90.00
#
_symmetry.space_group_name_H-M   'P 1'
#
loop_
_entity.id
_entity.type
_entity.pdbx_description
1 polymer ?
#
loop_
_entity_poly.entity_id
_entity_poly.type
_entity_poly.pdbx_seq_one_letter_code
_entity_poly.pdbx_strand_id
1 'polypeptide(L)'
;MKDTISKARLYVLKNSKSIVLVILLLMSVFYNIKLKSELDRLMAIRNIRGTYQNENMLDPEYFVFSDGEFYRYKQFQLLDKGTYENIYDNVYIIKSHNIDEYIVYSNDEFHFYDRANDYVIKYSKISNVPTYINIDIDNYR
;
A
#
# COMPACT_ATOMS: atom_id res chain seq x y z
N MET A 1 2.22 28.38 47.85
CA MET A 1 2.65 28.41 46.43
C MET A 1 4.17 28.61 46.25
N LYS A 2 4.82 29.57 46.92
CA LYS A 2 6.30 29.73 46.87
C LYS A 2 7.07 28.52 47.40
N ASP A 3 6.56 27.88 48.45
CA ASP A 3 7.23 26.77 49.14
C ASP A 3 7.16 25.42 48.39
N THR A 4 6.15 25.23 47.55
CA THR A 4 6.05 24.06 46.66
C THR A 4 7.00 24.17 45.46
N ILE A 5 7.19 25.39 44.94
CA ILE A 5 8.11 25.67 43.83
C ILE A 5 9.58 25.51 44.27
N SER A 6 9.92 25.90 45.51
CA SER A 6 11.26 25.72 46.07
C SER A 6 11.61 24.25 46.29
N LYS A 7 10.67 23.45 46.82
CA LYS A 7 10.82 22.00 47.00
C LYS A 7 10.96 21.25 45.67
N ALA A 8 10.17 21.63 44.67
CA ALA A 8 10.29 21.07 43.32
C ALA A 8 11.67 21.34 42.70
N ARG A 9 12.19 22.58 42.82
CA ARG A 9 13.56 22.91 42.35
C ARG A 9 14.64 22.08 43.03
N LEU A 10 14.56 21.90 44.35
CA LEU A 10 15.54 21.12 45.11
C LEU A 10 15.54 19.65 44.67
N TYR A 11 14.35 19.10 44.42
CA TYR A 11 14.19 17.73 43.92
C TYR A 11 14.76 17.55 42.52
N VAL A 12 14.55 18.53 41.63
CA VAL A 12 15.09 18.52 40.26
C VAL A 12 16.61 18.58 40.25
N LEU A 13 17.22 19.42 41.10
CA LEU A 13 18.67 19.51 41.22
C LEU A 13 19.29 18.20 41.71
N LYS A 14 18.69 17.59 42.75
CA LYS A 14 19.19 16.35 43.35
C LYS A 14 19.08 15.15 42.42
N ASN A 15 18.03 15.08 41.59
CA ASN A 15 17.74 13.95 40.71
C ASN A 15 17.92 14.27 39.22
N SER A 16 18.69 15.31 38.90
CA SER A 16 18.85 15.85 37.54
C SER A 16 19.23 14.79 36.50
N LYS A 17 20.15 13.87 36.82
CA LYS A 17 20.54 12.77 35.93
C LYS A 17 19.36 11.83 35.60
N SER A 18 18.61 11.40 36.61
CA SER A 18 17.45 10.53 36.42
C SER A 18 16.35 11.22 35.62
N ILE A 19 16.15 12.52 35.85
CA ILE A 19 15.17 13.33 35.11
C ILE A 19 15.58 13.44 33.64
N VAL A 20 16.86 13.68 33.34
CA VAL A 20 17.37 13.69 31.95
C VAL A 20 17.15 12.34 31.28
N LEU A 21 17.41 11.23 31.97
CA LEU A 21 17.17 9.88 31.43
C LEU A 21 15.68 9.63 31.14
N VAL A 22 14.78 10.04 32.03
CA VAL A 22 13.32 9.92 31.81
C VAL A 22 12.88 10.76 30.61
N ILE A 23 13.40 11.98 30.46
CA ILE A 23 13.11 12.84 29.31
C ILE A 23 13.60 12.20 28.00
N LEU A 24 14.82 11.66 27.98
CA LEU A 24 15.36 10.95 26.83
C LEU A 24 14.53 9.70 26.48
N LEU A 25 14.08 8.95 27.49
CA LEU A 25 13.22 7.80 27.29
C LEU A 25 11.88 8.20 26.67
N LEU A 26 11.24 9.26 27.18
CA LEU A 26 9.97 9.77 26.63
C LEU A 26 10.14 10.26 25.18
N MET A 27 11.23 10.97 24.88
CA MET A 27 11.53 11.39 23.51
C MET A 27 11.74 10.18 22.58
N SER A 28 12.46 9.15 23.04
CA SER A 28 12.67 7.92 22.27
C SER A 28 11.35 7.18 22.00
N VAL A 29 10.49 7.04 23.00
CA VAL A 29 9.18 6.40 22.84
C VAL A 29 8.32 7.19 21.86
N PHE A 30 8.28 8.52 21.99
CA PHE A 30 7.52 9.37 21.08
C PHE A 30 8.02 9.27 19.64
N TYR A 31 9.34 9.24 19.45
CA TYR A 31 9.95 9.06 18.13
C TYR A 31 9.59 7.70 17.52
N ASN A 32 9.66 6.62 18.30
CA ASN A 32 9.28 5.28 17.85
C ASN A 32 7.79 5.19 17.46
N ILE A 33 6.90 5.83 18.23
CA ILE A 33 5.47 5.89 17.89
C ILE A 33 5.26 6.63 16.57
N LYS A 34 5.94 7.77 16.37
CA LYS A 34 5.87 8.53 15.12
C LYS A 34 6.39 7.72 13.93
N LEU A 35 7.55 7.08 14.09
CA LEU A 35 8.17 6.25 13.06
C LEU A 35 7.27 5.06 12.70
N LYS A 36 6.67 4.40 13.69
CA LYS A 36 5.69 3.34 13.48
C LYS A 36 4.46 3.86 12.74
N SER A 37 3.94 5.04 13.10
CA SER A 37 2.80 5.64 12.40
C SER A 37 3.12 6.01 10.94
N GLU A 38 4.33 6.50 10.66
CA GLU A 38 4.78 6.78 9.30
C GLU A 38 4.97 5.49 8.51
N LEU A 39 5.57 4.46 9.12
CA LEU A 39 5.71 3.14 8.52
C LEU A 39 4.35 2.48 8.29
N ASP A 40 3.43 2.54 9.24
CA ASP A 40 2.07 2.04 9.12
C ASP A 40 1.32 2.80 8.03
N ARG A 41 1.54 4.10 7.86
CA ARG A 41 0.99 4.86 6.71
C ARG A 41 1.60 4.41 5.39
N LEU A 42 2.91 4.16 5.34
CA LEU A 42 3.60 3.62 4.16
C LEU A 42 3.21 2.17 3.86
N MET A 43 2.82 1.39 4.88
CA MET A 43 2.33 0.01 4.75
C MET A 43 0.82 -0.08 4.54
N ALA A 44 0.05 0.91 5.00
CA ALA A 44 -1.37 1.11 4.74
C ALA A 44 -1.62 1.62 3.32
N ILE A 45 -0.58 2.15 2.65
CA ILE A 45 -0.37 1.86 1.23
C ILE A 45 -0.09 0.35 1.14
N ARG A 46 -1.10 -0.47 1.41
CA ARG A 46 -1.09 -1.88 1.05
C ARG A 46 -1.04 -1.86 -0.45
N ASN A 47 0.17 -1.97 -0.96
CA ASN A 47 0.45 -1.71 -2.35
C ASN A 47 -0.29 -2.77 -3.16
N ILE A 48 -1.16 -2.31 -4.06
CA ILE A 48 -1.79 -3.17 -5.07
C ILE A 48 -0.74 -3.86 -5.96
N ARG A 49 0.54 -3.50 -5.85
CA ARG A 49 1.65 -4.23 -6.43
C ARG A 49 1.56 -5.73 -6.18
N GLY A 50 1.73 -6.49 -7.26
CA GLY A 50 1.62 -7.94 -7.26
C GLY A 50 0.94 -8.46 -8.51
N THR A 51 0.70 -9.76 -8.51
CA THR A 51 0.02 -10.48 -9.59
C THR A 51 -1.31 -10.97 -9.08
N TYR A 52 -2.34 -10.79 -9.89
CA TYR A 52 -3.72 -11.11 -9.58
C TYR A 52 -4.32 -11.94 -10.72
N GLN A 53 -5.25 -12.81 -10.36
CA GLN A 53 -5.95 -13.68 -11.29
C GLN A 53 -7.45 -13.58 -11.05
N ASN A 54 -8.23 -13.58 -12.13
CA ASN A 54 -9.68 -13.72 -12.02
C ASN A 54 -10.09 -15.14 -11.58
N GLU A 55 -11.35 -15.28 -11.14
CA GLU A 55 -11.87 -16.58 -10.68
C GLU A 55 -12.10 -17.59 -11.83
N ASN A 56 -11.87 -17.21 -13.09
CA ASN A 56 -12.05 -18.09 -14.24
C ASN A 56 -10.87 -19.07 -14.37
N MET A 57 -11.10 -20.35 -14.04
CA MET A 57 -10.06 -21.38 -14.12
C MET A 57 -9.77 -21.88 -15.54
N LEU A 58 -10.73 -21.78 -16.47
CA LEU A 58 -10.59 -22.33 -17.82
C LEU A 58 -9.82 -21.40 -18.75
N ASP A 59 -10.01 -20.09 -18.56
CA ASP A 59 -9.33 -19.05 -19.34
C ASP A 59 -8.95 -17.90 -18.40
N PRO A 60 -7.90 -18.11 -17.58
CA PRO A 60 -7.51 -17.16 -16.55
C PRO A 60 -6.95 -15.90 -17.16
N GLU A 61 -7.44 -14.78 -16.65
CA GLU A 61 -6.93 -13.46 -16.96
C GLU A 61 -6.13 -12.93 -15.78
N TYR A 62 -5.01 -12.29 -16.10
CA TYR A 62 -4.05 -11.80 -15.12
C TYR A 62 -3.95 -10.28 -15.16
N PHE A 63 -3.86 -9.70 -13.98
CA PHE A 63 -3.42 -8.33 -13.77
C PHE A 63 -2.10 -8.33 -13.03
N VAL A 64 -1.14 -7.58 -13.52
CA VAL A 64 0.12 -7.34 -12.82
C VAL A 64 0.30 -5.85 -12.62
N PHE A 65 0.47 -5.43 -11.36
CA PHE A 65 0.76 -4.06 -10.98
C PHE A 65 2.24 -3.98 -10.56
N SER A 66 3.03 -3.13 -11.22
CA SER A 66 4.43 -2.90 -10.89
C SER A 66 4.78 -1.43 -11.10
N ASP A 67 5.32 -0.79 -10.05
CA ASP A 67 6.03 0.49 -10.15
C ASP A 67 5.25 1.61 -10.89
N GLY A 68 3.94 1.69 -10.68
CA GLY A 68 3.06 2.69 -11.31
C GLY A 68 2.49 2.27 -12.67
N GLU A 69 2.88 1.11 -13.20
CA GLU A 69 2.34 0.50 -14.42
C GLU A 69 1.48 -0.74 -14.12
N PHE A 70 0.50 -1.00 -14.99
CA PHE A 70 -0.26 -2.23 -14.96
C PHE A 70 -0.25 -2.92 -16.32
N TYR A 71 -0.36 -4.25 -16.27
CA TYR A 71 -0.46 -5.13 -17.43
C TYR A 71 -1.64 -6.06 -17.22
N ARG A 72 -2.55 -6.08 -18.19
CA ARG A 72 -3.69 -7.00 -18.26
C ARG A 72 -3.45 -7.97 -19.40
N TYR A 73 -3.46 -9.27 -19.12
CA TYR A 73 -3.16 -10.27 -20.15
C TYR A 73 -3.82 -11.62 -19.90
N LYS A 74 -3.92 -12.40 -20.97
CA LYS A 74 -4.12 -13.86 -20.93
C LYS A 74 -2.82 -14.53 -21.34
N GLN A 75 -2.66 -15.82 -21.05
CA GLN A 75 -1.44 -16.52 -21.43
C GLN A 75 -1.12 -16.27 -22.92
N PHE A 76 0.12 -15.85 -23.19
CA PHE A 76 0.63 -15.50 -24.52
C PHE A 76 -0.02 -14.30 -25.23
N GLN A 77 -0.94 -13.57 -24.60
CA GLN A 77 -1.65 -12.44 -25.21
C GLN A 77 -1.81 -11.26 -24.25
N LEU A 78 -1.15 -10.14 -24.56
CA LEU A 78 -1.40 -8.87 -23.89
C LEU A 78 -2.78 -8.34 -24.30
N LEU A 79 -3.61 -8.02 -23.32
CA LEU A 79 -4.92 -7.41 -23.54
C LEU A 79 -4.84 -5.89 -23.42
N ASP A 80 -4.16 -5.40 -22.39
CA ASP A 80 -4.01 -3.98 -22.15
C ASP A 80 -2.79 -3.66 -21.29
N LYS A 81 -2.30 -2.42 -21.40
CA LYS A 81 -1.25 -1.88 -20.53
C LYS A 81 -1.49 -0.41 -20.26
N GLY A 82 -1.05 0.05 -19.09
CA GLY A 82 -1.21 1.44 -18.73
C GLY A 82 -0.56 1.79 -17.41
N THR A 83 -1.03 2.88 -16.83
CA THR A 83 -0.55 3.39 -15.54
C THR A 83 -1.65 3.28 -14.50
N TYR A 84 -1.25 3.20 -13.23
CA TYR A 84 -2.18 3.21 -12.13
C TYR A 84 -1.72 4.18 -11.04
N GLU A 85 -2.69 4.81 -10.39
CA GLU A 85 -2.43 5.77 -9.31
C GLU A 85 -3.38 5.53 -8.15
N ASN A 86 -2.87 5.58 -6.93
CA ASN A 86 -3.71 5.54 -5.73
C ASN A 86 -4.29 6.93 -5.49
N ILE A 87 -5.61 7.03 -5.45
CA ILE A 87 -6.29 8.30 -5.20
C ILE A 87 -6.74 8.46 -3.76
N TYR A 88 -7.12 7.36 -3.10
CA TYR A 88 -7.68 7.40 -1.76
C TYR A 88 -7.67 6.02 -1.10
N ASP A 89 -6.89 5.86 -0.02
CA ASP A 89 -6.74 4.62 0.75
C ASP A 89 -6.58 3.37 -0.14
N ASN A 90 -7.69 2.71 -0.43
CA ASN A 90 -7.82 1.43 -1.13
C ASN A 90 -8.34 1.56 -2.57
N VAL A 91 -8.58 2.78 -3.04
CA VAL A 91 -9.11 3.07 -4.37
C VAL A 91 -7.98 3.53 -5.28
N TYR A 92 -7.85 2.86 -6.41
CA TYR A 92 -6.87 3.18 -7.44
C TYR A 92 -7.60 3.54 -8.75
N ILE A 93 -7.00 4.42 -9.53
CA ILE A 93 -7.42 4.67 -10.92
C ILE A 93 -6.42 3.96 -11.82
N ILE A 94 -6.92 3.23 -12.81
CA ILE A 94 -6.14 2.66 -13.90
C ILE A 94 -6.44 3.41 -15.19
N LYS A 95 -5.39 3.79 -15.91
CA LYS A 95 -5.45 4.53 -17.17
C LYS A 95 -4.63 3.83 -18.24
N SER A 96 -5.29 3.41 -19.31
CA SER A 96 -4.69 2.92 -20.55
C SER A 96 -5.32 3.63 -21.74
N HIS A 97 -4.95 3.19 -22.95
CA HIS A 97 -5.59 3.68 -24.17
C HIS A 97 -7.07 3.29 -24.25
N ASN A 98 -7.45 2.19 -23.60
CA ASN A 98 -8.77 1.57 -23.72
C ASN A 98 -9.60 1.64 -22.42
N ILE A 99 -8.97 1.95 -21.28
CA ILE A 99 -9.57 1.86 -19.95
C ILE A 99 -9.23 3.13 -19.16
N ASP A 100 -10.24 3.76 -18.57
CA ASP A 100 -10.10 4.78 -17.53
C ASP A 100 -11.08 4.45 -16.41
N GLU A 101 -10.63 3.67 -15.42
CA GLU A 101 -11.49 3.04 -14.43
C GLU A 101 -10.97 3.09 -13.01
N TYR A 102 -11.90 2.97 -12.07
CA TYR A 102 -11.63 2.87 -10.65
C TYR A 102 -11.62 1.40 -10.25
N ILE A 103 -10.58 1.00 -9.52
CA ILE A 103 -10.50 -0.31 -8.88
C ILE A 103 -10.47 -0.12 -7.37
N VAL A 104 -11.22 -0.97 -6.67
CA VAL A 104 -11.27 -1.00 -5.21
C VAL A 104 -10.53 -2.23 -4.74
N TYR A 105 -9.41 -2.02 -4.04
CA TYR A 105 -8.55 -3.06 -3.52
C TYR A 105 -8.78 -3.27 -2.01
N SER A 106 -9.13 -4.49 -1.61
CA SER A 106 -9.31 -4.84 -0.20
C SER A 106 -8.94 -6.30 0.03
N ASN A 107 -8.23 -6.57 1.12
CA ASN A 107 -7.90 -7.94 1.56
C ASN A 107 -7.29 -8.82 0.47
N ASP A 108 -6.31 -8.30 -0.27
CA ASP A 108 -5.63 -9.04 -1.35
C ASP A 108 -6.52 -9.39 -2.54
N GLU A 109 -7.64 -8.68 -2.69
CA GLU A 109 -8.53 -8.80 -3.82
C GLU A 109 -8.88 -7.42 -4.37
N PHE A 110 -9.15 -7.31 -5.66
CA PHE A 110 -9.77 -6.10 -6.21
C PHE A 110 -10.90 -6.44 -7.16
N HIS A 111 -11.80 -5.47 -7.31
CA HIS A 111 -12.95 -5.55 -8.19
C HIS A 111 -12.74 -4.61 -9.37
N PHE A 112 -12.89 -5.15 -10.58
CA PHE A 112 -12.79 -4.43 -11.85
C PHE A 112 -14.15 -4.48 -12.53
N TYR A 113 -14.61 -3.34 -13.05
CA TYR A 113 -15.93 -3.24 -13.66
C TYR A 113 -15.83 -3.29 -15.17
N ASP A 114 -16.17 -4.43 -15.78
CA ASP A 114 -16.17 -4.54 -17.23
C ASP A 114 -17.37 -3.80 -17.83
N ARG A 115 -17.14 -2.55 -18.26
CA ARG A 115 -18.15 -1.70 -18.91
C ARG A 115 -18.74 -2.29 -20.18
N ALA A 116 -18.00 -3.09 -20.94
CA ALA A 116 -18.49 -3.61 -22.22
C ALA A 116 -19.62 -4.63 -22.02
N ASN A 117 -19.62 -5.30 -20.87
CA ASN A 117 -20.49 -6.42 -20.55
C ASN A 117 -21.35 -6.17 -19.30
N ASP A 118 -21.23 -4.98 -18.69
CA ASP A 118 -21.95 -4.53 -17.49
C ASP A 118 -21.86 -5.50 -16.30
N TYR A 119 -20.65 -5.95 -15.97
CA TYR A 119 -20.44 -6.85 -14.84
C TYR A 119 -19.14 -6.56 -14.08
N VAL A 120 -19.08 -6.97 -12.82
CA VAL A 120 -17.90 -6.83 -11.96
C VAL A 120 -17.12 -8.14 -11.95
N ILE A 121 -15.85 -8.07 -12.30
CA ILE A 121 -14.89 -9.16 -12.23
C ILE A 121 -14.10 -9.01 -10.95
N LYS A 122 -14.03 -10.10 -10.19
CA LYS A 122 -13.19 -10.19 -9.00
C LYS A 122 -11.84 -10.80 -9.37
N TYR A 123 -10.78 -10.18 -8.86
CA TYR A 123 -9.40 -10.65 -8.99
C TYR A 123 -8.79 -10.87 -7.61
N SER A 124 -8.18 -12.04 -7.39
CA SER A 124 -7.49 -12.38 -6.15
C SER A 124 -5.98 -12.40 -6.37
N LYS A 125 -5.22 -11.89 -5.40
CA LYS A 125 -3.76 -11.82 -5.45
C LYS A 125 -3.17 -13.22 -5.33
N ILE A 126 -2.33 -13.57 -6.28
CA ILE A 126 -1.61 -14.85 -6.30
C ILE A 126 -0.12 -14.68 -5.98
N SER A 127 0.42 -13.47 -6.12
CA SER A 127 1.80 -13.15 -5.76
C SER A 127 1.96 -11.70 -5.33
N ASN A 128 2.78 -11.46 -4.29
CA ASN A 128 3.19 -10.12 -3.87
C ASN A 128 4.31 -9.54 -4.74
N VAL A 129 4.96 -10.38 -5.55
CA VAL A 129 5.98 -9.97 -6.51
C VAL A 129 5.31 -9.91 -7.89
N PRO A 130 5.43 -8.80 -8.64
CA PRO A 130 4.99 -8.73 -10.03
C PRO A 130 5.62 -9.87 -10.83
N THR A 131 4.80 -10.85 -11.20
CA THR A 131 5.23 -12.11 -11.81
C THR A 131 4.40 -12.30 -13.07
N TYR A 132 5.09 -12.48 -14.18
CA TYR A 132 4.47 -12.59 -15.47
C TYR A 132 4.48 -14.06 -15.90
N ILE A 133 3.29 -14.61 -16.08
CA ILE A 133 3.10 -16.04 -16.31
C ILE A 133 2.85 -16.24 -17.80
N ASN A 134 3.76 -16.95 -18.48
CA ASN A 134 3.64 -17.33 -19.89
C ASN A 134 3.40 -16.13 -20.84
N ILE A 135 4.05 -15.00 -20.56
CA ILE A 135 4.03 -13.81 -21.42
C ILE A 135 5.39 -13.11 -21.41
N ASP A 136 5.82 -12.61 -22.56
CA ASP A 136 7.03 -11.80 -22.72
C ASP A 136 6.63 -10.33 -22.78
N ILE A 137 6.87 -9.60 -21.69
CA ILE A 137 6.46 -8.19 -21.54
C ILE A 137 7.54 -7.22 -22.00
N ASP A 138 8.78 -7.68 -22.16
CA ASP A 138 9.86 -6.81 -22.63
C ASP A 138 9.63 -6.38 -24.09
N ASN A 139 8.85 -7.14 -24.87
CA ASN A 139 8.38 -6.73 -26.19
C ASN A 139 7.31 -5.62 -26.17
N TYR A 140 6.77 -5.27 -24.99
CA TYR A 140 5.68 -4.32 -24.81
C TYR A 140 6.04 -3.16 -23.89
N ARG A 141 7.30 -3.05 -23.42
CA ARG A 141 7.81 -1.88 -22.70
C ARG A 141 8.31 -0.83 -23.69
#